data_AF-A0A5C2HLP3-F1
#
_entry.id   AF-A0A5C2HLP3-F1
#
_cell.length_a   1.000
_cell.length_b   1.000
_cell.length_c   1.000
_cell.angle_alpha   90.00
_cell.angle_beta   90.00
_cell.angle_gamma   90.00
#
_symmetry.space_group_name_H-M   'P 1'
#
loop_
_entity.id
_entity.type
_entity.pdbx_description
1 polymer ?
#
loop_
_entity_poly.entity_id
_entity_poly.type
_entity_poly.pdbx_seq_one_letter_code
_entity_poly.pdbx_strand_id
1 'polypeptide(L)'
;MLLDITHARLMHLDWEMELEAMLSGRKRLKSVCGWHECILGQWLYQEGIPRYGSISHVVTLEQEHKKFHELAQQVVKYYQSGHGERAAELFKEVQRLSKEIIFLLTVIERQVVKRRQMSYMVRHPLKSLQRVFRRH
;
A
#
# COMPACT_ATOMS: atom_id res chain seq x y z
N MET A 1 1.72 7.32 -11.92
CA MET A 1 3.10 7.91 -11.93
C MET A 1 3.68 7.74 -10.52
N LEU A 2 5.00 7.83 -10.24
CA LEU A 2 5.54 7.56 -8.88
C LEU A 2 4.83 8.34 -7.74
N LEU A 3 4.24 9.49 -8.10
CA LEU A 3 3.40 10.29 -7.23
C LEU A 3 2.22 9.50 -6.62
N ASP A 4 1.61 8.59 -7.38
CA ASP A 4 0.38 7.88 -6.97
C ASP A 4 0.69 6.75 -5.98
N ILE A 5 1.82 6.04 -6.16
CA ILE A 5 2.27 5.03 -5.18
C ILE A 5 2.68 5.69 -3.87
N THR A 6 3.32 6.87 -3.95
CA THR A 6 3.70 7.62 -2.76
C THR A 6 2.49 8.14 -2.00
N HIS A 7 1.51 8.67 -2.72
CA HIS A 7 0.24 9.09 -2.13
C HIS A 7 -0.50 7.91 -1.49
N ALA A 8 -0.57 6.76 -2.18
CA ALA A 8 -1.22 5.56 -1.66
C ALA A 8 -0.56 5.06 -0.36
N ARG A 9 0.78 5.10 -0.27
CA ARG A 9 1.52 4.77 0.96
C ARG A 9 1.15 5.70 2.12
N LEU A 10 1.14 7.02 1.89
CA LEU A 10 0.83 8.00 2.93
C LEU A 10 -0.59 7.83 3.46
N MET A 11 -1.57 7.69 2.56
CA MET A 11 -2.97 7.50 2.94
C MET A 11 -3.22 6.17 3.66
N HIS A 12 -2.42 5.15 3.37
CA HIS A 12 -2.50 3.88 4.09
C HIS A 12 -1.94 3.98 5.52
N LEU A 13 -0.86 4.74 5.72
CA LEU A 13 -0.33 5.01 7.06
C LEU A 13 -1.29 5.87 7.89
N ASP A 14 -1.94 6.85 7.26
CA ASP A 14 -2.97 7.67 7.91
C ASP A 14 -4.09 6.81 8.49
N TRP A 15 -4.52 5.79 7.74
CA TRP A 15 -5.49 4.79 8.17
C TRP A 15 -5.11 4.05 9.47
N GLU A 16 -3.84 3.64 9.61
CA GLU A 16 -3.35 3.01 10.84
C GLU A 16 -3.41 3.98 12.03
N MET A 17 -3.02 5.24 11.82
CA MET A 17 -3.07 6.28 12.85
C MET A 17 -4.50 6.58 13.31
N GLU A 18 -5.48 6.53 12.41
CA GLU A 18 -6.89 6.72 12.78
C GLU A 18 -7.41 5.62 13.72
N LEU A 19 -7.04 4.36 13.45
CA LEU A 19 -7.39 3.22 14.30
C LEU A 19 -6.70 3.32 15.66
N GLU A 20 -5.43 3.70 15.70
CA GLU A 20 -4.69 3.92 16.94
C GLU A 20 -5.33 5.03 17.79
N ALA A 21 -5.70 6.15 17.15
CA ALA A 21 -6.39 7.26 17.81
C ALA A 21 -7.74 6.81 18.39
N MET A 22 -8.48 5.95 17.69
CA MET A 22 -9.72 5.37 18.20
C MET A 22 -9.47 4.49 19.42
N LEU A 23 -8.51 3.56 19.36
CA LEU A 23 -8.19 2.68 20.49
C LEU A 23 -7.69 3.44 21.72
N SER A 24 -7.04 4.59 21.51
CA SER A 24 -6.61 5.51 22.56
C SER A 24 -7.74 6.39 23.14
N GLY A 25 -8.97 6.27 22.62
CA GLY A 25 -10.11 7.13 23.01
C GLY A 25 -10.04 8.56 22.48
N ARG A 26 -9.06 8.89 21.61
CA ARG A 26 -8.87 10.23 21.02
C ARG A 26 -9.80 10.51 19.84
N LYS A 27 -10.34 9.46 19.21
CA LYS A 27 -11.23 9.56 18.04
C LYS A 27 -12.37 8.54 18.16
N ARG A 28 -13.51 8.83 17.55
CA ARG A 28 -14.59 7.85 17.37
C ARG A 28 -14.79 7.58 15.89
N LEU A 29 -14.38 6.41 15.42
CA LEU A 29 -14.67 5.95 14.07
C LEU A 29 -16.04 5.27 14.05
N LYS A 30 -16.86 5.59 13.05
CA LYS A 30 -18.15 4.92 12.83
C LYS A 30 -17.98 3.63 12.04
N SER A 31 -17.16 3.68 10.99
CA SER A 31 -16.89 2.56 10.08
C SER A 31 -15.53 2.72 9.42
N VAL A 32 -15.11 1.66 8.73
CA VAL A 32 -13.94 1.63 7.86
C VAL A 32 -14.39 1.47 6.42
N CYS A 33 -13.84 2.27 5.50
CA CYS A 33 -14.13 2.12 4.07
C CYS A 33 -13.67 0.74 3.57
N GLY A 34 -14.28 0.27 2.49
CA GLY A 34 -13.87 -0.98 1.85
C GLY A 34 -12.47 -0.88 1.23
N TRP A 35 -11.83 -2.04 1.03
CA TRP A 35 -10.50 -2.12 0.43
C TRP A 35 -10.45 -1.65 -1.03
N HIS A 36 -11.58 -1.58 -1.73
CA HIS A 36 -11.67 -0.98 -3.07
C HIS A 36 -11.91 0.54 -3.04
N GLU A 37 -12.43 1.05 -1.94
CA GLU A 37 -12.92 2.43 -1.83
C GLU A 37 -11.82 3.38 -1.35
N CYS A 38 -10.81 2.86 -0.65
CA CYS A 38 -9.66 3.66 -0.22
C CYS A 38 -8.77 4.04 -1.42
N ILE A 39 -7.94 5.07 -1.26
CA ILE A 39 -7.08 5.59 -2.34
C ILE A 39 -6.12 4.52 -2.89
N LEU A 40 -5.56 3.68 -2.02
CA LEU A 40 -4.74 2.55 -2.45
C LEU A 40 -5.56 1.54 -3.27
N GLY A 41 -6.78 1.23 -2.83
CA GLY A 41 -7.72 0.39 -3.56
C GLY A 41 -8.04 0.93 -4.94
N GLN A 42 -8.47 2.19 -5.02
CA GLN A 42 -8.78 2.86 -6.29
C GLN A 42 -7.58 2.81 -7.24
N TRP A 43 -6.39 3.15 -6.77
CA TRP A 43 -5.17 3.04 -7.57
C TRP A 43 -4.88 1.61 -8.01
N LEU A 44 -5.00 0.64 -7.11
CA LEU A 44 -4.68 -0.77 -7.37
C LEU A 44 -5.57 -1.33 -8.49
N TYR A 45 -6.86 -1.07 -8.45
CA TYR A 45 -7.81 -1.60 -9.43
C TYR A 45 -7.85 -0.80 -10.74
N GLN A 46 -7.63 0.52 -10.71
CA GLN A 46 -7.64 1.35 -11.93
C GLN A 46 -6.32 1.31 -12.70
N GLU A 47 -5.19 1.18 -11.98
CA GLU A 47 -3.85 1.26 -12.59
C GLU A 47 -2.94 0.10 -12.21
N GLY A 48 -2.87 -0.24 -10.93
CA GLY A 48 -1.91 -1.20 -10.38
C GLY A 48 -2.00 -2.58 -11.07
N ILE A 49 -3.16 -3.21 -11.01
CA ILE A 49 -3.43 -4.52 -11.60
C ILE A 49 -3.40 -4.44 -13.14
N PRO A 50 -4.11 -3.52 -13.82
CA PRO A 50 -4.07 -3.45 -15.28
C PRO A 50 -2.67 -3.26 -15.88
N ARG A 51 -1.79 -2.48 -15.22
CA ARG A 51 -0.45 -2.17 -15.74
C ARG A 51 0.64 -3.10 -15.22
N TYR A 52 0.49 -3.58 -14.00
CA TYR A 52 1.56 -4.27 -13.26
C TYR A 52 1.16 -5.63 -12.71
N GLY A 53 -0.04 -6.15 -13.01
CA GLY A 53 -0.53 -7.45 -12.51
C GLY A 53 0.34 -8.66 -12.89
N SER A 54 1.23 -8.52 -13.88
CA SER A 54 2.27 -9.54 -14.18
C SER A 54 3.39 -9.62 -13.13
N ILE A 55 3.45 -8.66 -12.19
CA ILE A 55 4.34 -8.68 -11.05
C ILE A 55 3.62 -9.43 -9.93
N SER A 56 4.17 -10.57 -9.50
CA SER A 56 3.58 -11.40 -8.42
C SER A 56 3.27 -10.60 -7.15
N HIS A 57 4.14 -9.65 -6.80
CA HIS A 57 3.96 -8.78 -5.63
C HIS A 57 2.70 -7.91 -5.70
N VAL A 58 2.17 -7.59 -6.89
CA VAL A 58 0.90 -6.85 -7.04
C VAL A 58 -0.28 -7.71 -6.62
N VAL A 59 -0.26 -9.01 -6.94
CA VAL A 59 -1.27 -9.97 -6.49
C VAL A 59 -1.21 -10.15 -4.97
N THR A 60 0.00 -10.28 -4.42
CA THR A 60 0.19 -10.34 -2.96
C THR A 60 -0.29 -9.06 -2.29
N LEU A 61 0.01 -7.89 -2.86
CA LEU A 61 -0.46 -6.60 -2.36
C LEU A 61 -1.99 -6.54 -2.28
N GLU A 62 -2.69 -7.00 -3.31
CA GLU A 62 -4.16 -7.05 -3.32
C GLU A 62 -4.71 -7.91 -2.17
N GLN A 63 -4.14 -9.09 -1.97
CA GLN A 63 -4.56 -10.03 -0.94
C GLN A 63 -4.32 -9.49 0.48
N GLU A 64 -3.11 -8.99 0.75
CA GLU A 64 -2.77 -8.43 2.06
C GLU A 64 -3.57 -7.14 2.35
N HIS A 65 -3.83 -6.33 1.34
CA HIS A 65 -4.65 -5.13 1.47
C HIS A 65 -6.11 -5.44 1.80
N LYS A 66 -6.70 -6.45 1.17
CA LYS A 66 -8.05 -6.92 1.52
C LYS A 66 -8.11 -7.40 2.97
N LYS A 67 -7.15 -8.25 3.37
CA LYS A 67 -7.06 -8.77 4.74
C LYS A 67 -6.87 -7.66 5.78
N PHE A 68 -6.09 -6.63 5.46
CA PHE A 68 -5.91 -5.45 6.30
C PHE A 68 -7.25 -4.77 6.61
N HIS A 69 -8.06 -4.49 5.58
CA HIS A 69 -9.36 -3.84 5.76
C HIS A 69 -10.36 -4.73 6.52
N GLU A 70 -10.35 -6.04 6.27
CA GLU A 70 -11.19 -7.00 7.01
C GLU A 70 -10.84 -7.01 8.51
N LEU A 71 -9.54 -6.97 8.87
CA LEU A 71 -9.12 -6.88 10.26
C LEU A 71 -9.43 -5.50 10.86
N ALA A 72 -9.21 -4.41 10.12
CA ALA A 72 -9.54 -3.06 10.57
C ALA A 72 -11.04 -2.91 10.93
N GLN A 73 -11.93 -3.49 10.11
CA GLN A 73 -13.37 -3.53 10.41
C GLN A 73 -13.67 -4.33 11.69
N GLN A 74 -12.97 -5.44 11.92
CA GLN A 74 -13.11 -6.21 13.15
C GLN A 74 -12.63 -5.43 14.37
N VAL A 75 -11.50 -4.71 14.28
CA VAL A 75 -11.00 -3.84 15.35
C VAL A 75 -12.07 -2.82 15.77
N VAL A 76 -12.66 -2.12 14.80
CA VAL A 76 -13.74 -1.14 15.07
C VAL A 76 -14.93 -1.83 15.75
N LYS A 77 -15.38 -2.98 15.24
CA LYS A 77 -16.52 -3.73 15.79
C LYS A 77 -16.29 -4.16 17.24
N TYR A 78 -15.14 -4.77 17.55
CA TYR A 78 -14.82 -5.22 18.91
C TYR A 78 -14.69 -4.04 19.87
N TYR A 79 -14.02 -2.97 19.46
CA TYR A 79 -13.88 -1.76 20.27
C TYR A 79 -15.24 -1.14 20.61
N GLN A 80 -16.11 -0.96 19.61
CA GLN A 80 -17.46 -0.42 19.80
C GLN A 80 -18.36 -1.33 20.66
N SER A 81 -18.09 -2.64 20.67
CA SER A 81 -18.82 -3.61 21.48
C SER A 81 -18.24 -3.76 22.90
N GLY A 82 -17.34 -2.86 23.33
CA GLY A 82 -16.72 -2.87 24.67
C GLY A 82 -15.60 -3.89 24.87
N HIS A 83 -15.17 -4.59 23.82
CA HIS A 83 -14.10 -5.60 23.89
C HIS A 83 -12.75 -4.99 23.51
N GLY A 84 -12.30 -4.00 24.29
CA GLY A 84 -11.10 -3.21 23.99
C GLY A 84 -9.81 -4.02 23.89
N GLU A 85 -9.61 -5.01 24.76
CA GLU A 85 -8.43 -5.90 24.73
C GLU A 85 -8.35 -6.68 23.41
N ARG A 86 -9.47 -7.27 22.98
CA ARG A 86 -9.54 -8.01 21.72
C ARG A 86 -9.30 -7.11 20.52
N ALA A 87 -9.81 -5.87 20.56
CA ALA A 87 -9.55 -4.89 19.52
C ALA A 87 -8.06 -4.52 19.45
N ALA A 88 -7.38 -4.37 20.59
CA ALA A 88 -5.95 -4.10 20.66
C ALA A 88 -5.10 -5.27 20.15
N GLU A 89 -5.49 -6.53 20.42
CA GLU A 89 -4.83 -7.71 19.85
C GLU A 89 -4.92 -7.74 18.32
N LEU A 90 -6.14 -7.56 17.78
CA LEU A 90 -6.36 -7.52 16.33
C LEU A 90 -5.62 -6.34 15.68
N PHE A 91 -5.52 -5.22 16.38
CA PHE A 91 -4.78 -4.06 15.88
C PHE A 91 -3.30 -4.36 15.67
N LYS A 92 -2.65 -5.18 16.52
CA LYS A 92 -1.26 -5.61 16.28
C LYS A 92 -1.10 -6.32 14.94
N GLU A 93 -2.07 -7.14 14.53
CA GLU A 93 -2.07 -7.77 13.20
C GLU A 93 -2.30 -6.75 12.08
N VAL A 94 -3.16 -5.76 12.29
CA VAL A 94 -3.34 -4.62 11.35
C VAL A 94 -2.01 -3.90 11.13
N GLN A 95 -1.24 -3.62 12.19
CA GLN A 95 0.08 -2.97 12.08
C GLN A 95 1.09 -3.85 11.34
N ARG A 96 1.07 -5.17 11.56
CA ARG A 96 1.92 -6.11 10.83
C ARG A 96 1.60 -6.09 9.33
N LEU A 97 0.32 -6.11 8.97
CA LEU A 97 -0.13 -6.03 7.58
C LEU A 97 0.18 -4.68 6.93
N SER A 98 0.03 -3.58 7.66
CA SER A 98 0.41 -2.24 7.20
C SER A 98 1.88 -2.20 6.76
N LYS A 99 2.79 -2.73 7.60
CA LYS A 99 4.22 -2.82 7.27
C LYS A 99 4.47 -3.66 6.01
N GLU A 100 3.77 -4.79 5.87
CA GLU A 100 3.87 -5.64 4.68
C GLU A 100 3.39 -4.92 3.41
N ILE A 101 2.26 -4.21 3.47
CA ILE A 101 1.71 -3.43 2.36
C ILE A 101 2.71 -2.35 1.92
N ILE A 102 3.30 -1.60 2.87
CA ILE A 102 4.31 -0.58 2.56
C ILE A 102 5.57 -1.21 1.94
N PHE A 103 6.00 -2.37 2.43
CA PHE A 103 7.11 -3.11 1.84
C PHE A 103 6.81 -3.54 0.40
N LEU A 104 5.65 -4.15 0.15
CA LEU A 104 5.21 -4.58 -1.18
C LEU A 104 5.13 -3.40 -2.16
N LEU A 105 4.56 -2.27 -1.74
CA LEU A 105 4.51 -1.04 -2.54
C LEU A 105 5.91 -0.55 -2.93
N THR A 106 6.86 -0.62 -2.00
CA THR A 106 8.27 -0.25 -2.24
C THR A 106 8.93 -1.19 -3.24
N VAL A 107 8.71 -2.50 -3.11
CA VAL A 107 9.24 -3.51 -4.04
C VAL A 107 8.66 -3.33 -5.44
N ILE A 108 7.35 -3.14 -5.56
CA ILE A 108 6.66 -2.91 -6.83
C ILE A 108 7.21 -1.66 -7.51
N GLU A 109 7.31 -0.54 -6.78
CA GLU A 109 7.86 0.70 -7.30
C GLU A 109 9.27 0.52 -7.87
N ARG A 110 10.16 -0.15 -7.12
CA ARG A 110 11.52 -0.46 -7.57
C ARG A 110 11.51 -1.30 -8.86
N GLN A 111 10.66 -2.31 -8.94
CA GLN A 111 10.57 -3.17 -10.13
C GLN A 111 10.02 -2.41 -11.35
N VAL A 112 9.03 -1.54 -11.16
CA VAL A 112 8.47 -0.69 -12.22
C VAL A 112 9.52 0.29 -12.74
N VAL A 113 10.26 0.96 -11.86
CA VAL A 113 11.35 1.87 -12.25
C VAL A 113 12.42 1.12 -13.03
N LYS A 114 12.88 -0.03 -12.52
CA LYS A 114 13.88 -0.86 -13.19
C LYS A 114 13.42 -1.33 -14.58
N ARG A 115 12.18 -1.83 -14.69
CA ARG A 115 11.60 -2.26 -15.98
C ARG A 115 11.55 -1.11 -16.99
N ARG A 116 11.12 0.09 -16.56
CA ARG A 116 11.09 1.30 -17.42
C ARG A 116 12.47 1.71 -17.88
N GLN A 117 13.45 1.76 -16.98
CA GLN A 117 14.83 2.12 -17.30
C GLN A 117 15.46 1.13 -18.27
N MET A 118 15.28 -0.18 -18.04
CA MET A 118 15.73 -1.23 -18.97
C MET A 118 15.10 -1.08 -20.34
N SER A 119 13.77 -0.88 -20.41
CA SER A 119 13.07 -0.69 -21.69
C SER A 119 13.60 0.52 -22.46
N TYR A 120 13.88 1.63 -21.78
CA TYR A 120 14.50 2.80 -22.41
C TYR A 120 15.90 2.52 -22.96
N MET A 121 16.76 1.84 -22.19
CA MET A 121 18.12 1.52 -22.62
C MET A 121 18.14 0.62 -23.85
N VAL A 122 17.25 -0.39 -23.89
CA VAL A 122 17.10 -1.29 -25.05
C VAL A 122 16.60 -0.53 -26.29
N ARG A 123 15.68 0.42 -26.14
CA ARG A 123 15.17 1.25 -27.25
C ARG A 123 16.14 2.33 -27.71
N HIS A 124 17.06 2.76 -26.85
CA HIS A 124 17.99 3.86 -27.12
C HIS A 124 19.43 3.54 -26.67
N PRO A 125 20.10 2.56 -27.29
CA PRO A 125 21.41 2.08 -26.84
C PRO A 125 22.50 3.15 -26.94
N LEU A 126 22.61 3.85 -28.07
CA LEU A 126 23.64 4.88 -28.29
C LEU A 126 23.51 6.07 -27.32
N LYS A 127 22.29 6.56 -27.09
CA LYS A 127 22.02 7.65 -26.13
C LYS A 127 22.35 7.23 -24.69
N SER A 128 22.16 5.95 -24.37
CA SER A 128 22.45 5.41 -23.04
C SER A 128 23.96 5.29 -22.81
N LEU A 129 24.72 4.82 -23.81
CA LEU A 129 26.18 4.76 -23.77
C LEU A 129 26.81 6.15 -23.66
N GLN A 130 26.35 7.13 -24.45
CA GLN A 130 26.85 8.50 -24.40
C GLN A 130 26.74 9.15 -23.00
N ARG A 131 25.69 8.83 -22.23
CA ARG A 131 25.54 9.31 -20.84
C ARG A 131 26.56 8.71 -19.88
N VAL A 132 27.02 7.49 -20.15
CA VAL A 132 28.08 6.84 -19.34
C VAL A 132 29.42 7.51 -19.61
N PHE A 133 29.73 7.79 -20.87
CA PHE A 133 31.01 8.40 -21.26
C PHE A 133 31.11 9.92 -21.00
N ARG A 134 29.98 10.63 -20.84
CA ARG A 134 29.94 12.06 -20.48
C ARG A 134 30.08 12.36 -18.98
N ARG A 135 30.28 11.36 -18.12
CA ARG A 135 30.47 11.55 -16.67
C ARG A 135 31.92 11.90 -16.28
N HIS A 136 32.72 12.41 -17.21
CA HIS A 136 34.06 12.96 -16.96
C HIS A 136 34.09 14.44 -17.29
#